data_AF-A0A7C1FSL6-F1
#
_entry.id   AF-A0A7C1FSL6-F1
#
_cell.length_a   1.000
_cell.length_b   1.000
_cell.length_c   1.000
_cell.angle_alpha   90.00
_cell.angle_beta   90.00
_cell.angle_gamma   90.00
#
_symmetry.space_group_name_H-M   'P 1'
#
loop_
_entity.id
_entity.type
_entity.pdbx_description
1 polymer ?
#
loop_
_entity_poly.entity_id
_entity_poly.type
_entity_poly.pdbx_seq_one_letter_code
_entity_poly.pdbx_strand_id
1 'polypeptide(L)'
;MKSERRHELEQNELAIWLAETAETIKPYTNIILAVTLVGVLCVAIYAWFSRQSRAEAAKASASLVSASVFDLEKLQETVDKYPKTSAGQLAAVTLADYYLAVGCAAVLDDRAMANQNLGKAIDLYKQALEHARAPLLRERATFGLARAYETRGELAQATSLYEQVLERWPKGAYSALASVRLRDIQRRSTREFYDRLASYEPKGRFIEGAGLPTDKPTFDPNSLREDSPVFTTPGSKLLLPGKEQPGDVAEGQKPSKPDVPTTGTGTGAGTGSEQPLPVDLSRPLGEQVPKLEGETKQPEQKPPASKPDAASEPGKP
;
A
#
# COMPACT_ATOMS: atom_id res chain seq x y z
N MET A 1 -0.30 -49.74 -59.88
CA MET A 1 -1.51 -50.47 -59.43
C MET A 1 -1.38 -51.09 -58.02
N LYS A 2 -0.54 -50.58 -57.09
CA LYS A 2 -0.41 -51.15 -55.72
C LYS A 2 -0.76 -50.17 -54.58
N SER A 3 -1.08 -48.92 -54.91
CA SER A 3 -1.43 -47.87 -53.93
C SER A 3 -2.90 -47.87 -53.55
N GLU A 4 -3.82 -48.21 -54.45
CA GLU A 4 -5.27 -48.10 -54.19
C GLU A 4 -5.80 -49.17 -53.22
N ARG A 5 -5.34 -50.43 -53.32
CA ARG A 5 -5.79 -51.51 -52.41
C ARG A 5 -5.34 -51.36 -50.95
N ARG A 6 -4.31 -50.55 -50.65
CA ARG A 6 -3.87 -50.33 -49.27
C ARG A 6 -4.78 -49.33 -48.54
N HIS A 7 -5.34 -48.36 -49.26
CA HIS A 7 -6.29 -47.41 -48.69
C HIS A 7 -7.68 -48.02 -48.43
N GLU A 8 -8.10 -49.03 -49.20
CA GLU A 8 -9.34 -49.75 -48.94
C GLU A 8 -9.29 -50.64 -47.68
N LEU A 9 -8.12 -51.20 -47.35
CA LEU A 9 -7.96 -52.04 -46.15
C LEU A 9 -7.91 -51.20 -44.85
N GLU A 10 -7.27 -50.03 -44.87
CA GLU A 10 -7.27 -49.11 -43.71
C GLU A 10 -8.65 -48.53 -43.40
N GLN A 11 -9.46 -48.23 -44.44
CA GLN A 11 -10.83 -47.78 -44.23
C GLN A 11 -11.72 -48.87 -43.62
N ASN A 12 -11.43 -50.14 -43.88
CA ASN A 12 -12.22 -51.27 -43.39
C ASN A 12 -11.90 -51.61 -41.93
N GLU A 13 -10.64 -51.52 -41.49
CA GLU A 13 -10.29 -51.69 -40.07
C GLU A 13 -10.87 -50.56 -39.20
N LEU A 14 -10.84 -49.31 -39.68
CA LEU A 14 -11.50 -48.19 -39.00
C LEU A 14 -13.01 -48.38 -38.93
N ALA A 15 -13.63 -48.89 -40.00
CA ALA A 15 -15.07 -49.15 -40.03
C ALA A 15 -15.49 -50.27 -39.07
N ILE A 16 -14.70 -51.36 -38.99
CA ILE A 16 -14.94 -52.46 -38.04
C ILE A 16 -14.72 -51.98 -36.61
N TRP A 17 -13.66 -51.22 -36.34
CA TRP A 17 -13.42 -50.64 -35.02
C TRP A 17 -14.52 -49.67 -34.60
N LEU A 18 -15.03 -48.83 -35.52
CA LEU A 18 -16.17 -47.94 -35.28
C LEU A 18 -17.46 -48.72 -35.04
N ALA A 19 -17.68 -49.83 -35.75
CA ALA A 19 -18.86 -50.67 -35.58
C ALA A 19 -18.85 -51.38 -34.21
N GLU A 20 -17.70 -51.91 -33.81
CA GLU A 20 -17.51 -52.62 -32.54
C GLU A 20 -17.57 -51.63 -31.35
N THR A 21 -16.94 -50.46 -31.47
CA THR A 21 -17.09 -49.39 -30.46
C THR A 21 -18.51 -48.82 -30.41
N ALA A 22 -19.23 -48.71 -31.53
CA ALA A 22 -20.62 -48.27 -31.54
C ALA A 22 -21.57 -49.24 -30.84
N GLU A 23 -21.36 -50.56 -30.98
CA GLU A 23 -22.13 -51.56 -30.22
C GLU A 23 -21.85 -51.51 -28.72
N THR A 24 -20.60 -51.26 -28.34
CA THR A 24 -20.19 -51.15 -26.93
C THR A 24 -20.75 -49.88 -26.27
N ILE A 25 -20.89 -48.78 -27.04
CA ILE A 25 -21.39 -47.48 -26.56
C ILE A 25 -22.92 -47.41 -26.56
N LYS A 26 -23.59 -48.13 -27.47
CA LYS A 26 -25.07 -48.17 -27.61
C LYS A 26 -25.84 -48.19 -26.28
N PRO A 27 -25.56 -49.09 -25.32
CA PRO A 27 -26.31 -49.11 -24.05
C PRO A 27 -26.04 -47.90 -23.15
N TYR A 28 -24.88 -47.27 -23.27
CA TYR A 28 -24.48 -46.10 -22.47
C TYR A 28 -24.79 -44.76 -23.14
N THR A 29 -25.23 -44.75 -24.41
CA THR A 29 -25.48 -43.51 -25.18
C THR A 29 -26.36 -42.53 -24.42
N ASN A 30 -27.46 -42.98 -23.81
CA ASN A 30 -28.36 -42.11 -23.05
C ASN A 30 -27.70 -41.54 -21.78
N ILE A 31 -26.84 -42.31 -21.12
CA ILE A 31 -26.10 -41.87 -19.93
C ILE A 31 -25.02 -40.87 -20.34
N ILE A 32 -24.28 -41.13 -21.41
CA ILE A 32 -23.27 -40.22 -21.96
C ILE A 32 -23.92 -38.90 -22.41
N LEU A 33 -25.08 -38.98 -23.06
CA LEU A 33 -25.86 -37.80 -23.47
C LEU A 33 -26.38 -37.03 -22.25
N ALA A 34 -26.85 -37.73 -21.20
CA ALA A 34 -27.25 -37.09 -19.95
C ALA A 34 -26.07 -36.40 -19.24
N VAL A 35 -24.92 -37.07 -19.11
CA VAL A 35 -23.71 -36.53 -18.47
C VAL A 35 -23.15 -35.35 -19.27
N THR A 36 -23.11 -35.44 -20.60
CA THR A 36 -22.67 -34.33 -21.45
C THR A 36 -23.62 -33.15 -21.36
N LEU A 37 -24.93 -33.37 -21.34
CA LEU A 37 -25.92 -32.31 -21.18
C LEU A 37 -25.80 -31.61 -19.82
N VAL A 38 -25.59 -32.38 -18.74
CA VAL A 38 -25.28 -31.84 -17.41
C VAL A 38 -23.96 -31.07 -17.42
N GLY A 39 -22.91 -31.59 -18.06
CA GLY A 39 -21.62 -30.92 -18.18
C GLY A 39 -21.71 -29.58 -18.92
N VAL A 40 -22.43 -29.55 -20.05
CA VAL A 40 -22.69 -28.30 -20.80
C VAL A 40 -23.49 -27.32 -19.95
N LEU A 41 -24.49 -27.79 -19.20
CA LEU A 41 -25.25 -26.94 -18.28
C LEU A 41 -24.36 -26.35 -17.18
N CYS A 42 -23.51 -27.16 -16.54
CA CYS A 42 -22.55 -26.69 -15.53
C CYS A 42 -21.58 -25.65 -16.10
N VAL A 43 -21.05 -25.88 -17.31
CA VAL A 43 -20.16 -24.92 -18.00
C VAL A 43 -20.91 -23.64 -18.35
N ALA A 44 -22.15 -23.72 -18.82
CA ALA A 44 -22.97 -22.55 -19.13
C ALA A 44 -23.25 -21.70 -17.87
N ILE A 45 -23.59 -22.34 -16.76
CA ILE A 45 -23.79 -21.68 -15.45
C ILE A 45 -22.48 -21.02 -15.00
N TYR A 46 -21.35 -21.73 -15.06
CA TYR A 46 -20.04 -21.17 -14.72
C TYR A 46 -19.64 -20.01 -15.63
N ALA A 47 -19.89 -20.11 -16.94
CA ALA A 47 -19.61 -19.06 -17.91
C ALA A 47 -20.48 -17.82 -17.64
N TRP A 48 -21.74 -17.99 -17.26
CA TRP A 48 -22.63 -16.90 -16.90
C TRP A 48 -22.17 -16.19 -15.63
N PHE A 49 -21.90 -16.93 -14.55
CA PHE A 49 -21.36 -16.38 -13.30
C PHE A 49 -19.99 -15.70 -13.50
N SER A 50 -19.10 -16.31 -14.28
CA SER A 50 -17.78 -15.73 -14.55
C SER A 50 -17.85 -14.50 -15.45
N ARG A 51 -18.75 -14.45 -16.43
CA ARG A 51 -19.01 -13.23 -17.21
C ARG A 51 -19.57 -12.11 -16.34
N GLN A 52 -20.52 -12.42 -15.47
CA GLN A 52 -21.11 -11.44 -14.56
C GLN A 52 -20.07 -10.89 -13.57
N SER A 53 -19.27 -11.77 -12.96
CA SER A 53 -18.20 -11.37 -12.04
C SER A 53 -17.12 -10.53 -12.72
N ARG A 54 -16.73 -10.87 -13.96
CA ARG A 54 -15.76 -10.08 -14.74
C ARG A 54 -16.31 -8.70 -15.09
N ALA A 55 -17.58 -8.59 -15.45
CA ALA A 55 -18.21 -7.31 -15.74
C ALA A 55 -18.32 -6.42 -14.51
N GLU A 56 -18.66 -6.99 -13.36
CA GLU A 56 -18.71 -6.29 -12.07
C GLU A 56 -17.31 -5.82 -11.64
N ALA A 57 -16.30 -6.68 -11.75
CA ALA A 57 -14.91 -6.31 -11.46
C ALA A 57 -14.39 -5.19 -12.38
N ALA A 58 -14.77 -5.19 -13.66
CA ALA A 58 -14.40 -4.12 -14.58
C ALA A 58 -15.01 -2.77 -14.16
N LYS A 59 -16.31 -2.74 -13.82
CA LYS A 59 -16.97 -1.53 -13.30
C LYS A 59 -16.34 -1.03 -12.01
N ALA A 60 -16.03 -1.92 -11.08
CA ALA A 60 -15.37 -1.58 -9.82
C ALA A 60 -13.97 -1.01 -10.04
N SER A 61 -13.21 -1.58 -10.97
CA SER A 61 -11.89 -1.05 -11.33
C SER A 61 -11.98 0.34 -11.97
N ALA A 62 -12.98 0.56 -12.83
CA ALA A 62 -13.22 1.87 -13.45
C ALA A 62 -13.64 2.91 -12.40
N SER A 63 -14.52 2.55 -11.45
CA SER A 63 -14.93 3.47 -10.38
C SER A 63 -13.73 3.84 -9.51
N LEU A 64 -12.91 2.87 -9.12
CA LEU A 64 -11.68 3.12 -8.35
C LEU A 64 -10.69 4.01 -9.10
N VAL A 65 -10.44 3.78 -10.39
CA VAL A 65 -9.52 4.60 -11.19
C VAL A 65 -10.03 6.04 -11.35
N SER A 66 -11.34 6.21 -11.48
CA SER A 66 -11.97 7.53 -11.55
C SER A 66 -12.00 8.26 -10.20
N ALA A 67 -11.91 7.51 -9.10
CA ALA A 67 -11.71 8.07 -7.77
C ALA A 67 -10.25 8.50 -7.65
N SER A 68 -10.02 9.80 -7.58
CA SER A 68 -8.74 10.29 -7.05
C SER A 68 -8.58 9.74 -5.63
N VAL A 69 -7.34 9.49 -5.18
CA VAL A 69 -7.07 9.06 -3.79
C VAL A 69 -7.63 10.05 -2.76
N PHE A 70 -7.89 11.29 -3.19
CA PHE A 70 -8.46 12.36 -2.38
C PHE A 70 -9.99 12.49 -2.48
N ASP A 71 -10.64 11.76 -3.39
CA ASP A 71 -12.10 11.77 -3.55
C ASP A 71 -12.74 10.69 -2.66
N LEU A 72 -12.88 11.05 -1.38
CA LEU A 72 -13.34 10.13 -0.34
C LEU A 72 -14.75 9.60 -0.59
N GLU A 73 -15.62 10.43 -1.18
CA GLU A 73 -17.00 10.06 -1.48
C GLU A 73 -17.06 8.97 -2.56
N LYS A 74 -16.28 9.12 -3.65
CA LYS A 74 -16.20 8.07 -4.68
C LYS A 74 -15.51 6.80 -4.19
N LEU A 75 -14.54 6.93 -3.28
CA LEU A 75 -13.93 5.77 -2.64
C LEU A 75 -14.98 5.02 -1.81
N GLN A 76 -15.74 5.72 -0.98
CA GLN A 76 -16.83 5.13 -0.18
C GLN A 76 -17.89 4.48 -1.09
N GLU A 77 -18.31 5.17 -2.15
CA GLU A 77 -19.26 4.62 -3.13
C GLU A 77 -18.74 3.31 -3.75
N THR A 78 -17.45 3.24 -4.07
CA THR A 78 -16.81 2.03 -4.61
C THR A 78 -16.80 0.89 -3.60
N VAL A 79 -16.55 1.18 -2.32
CA VAL A 79 -16.62 0.21 -1.22
C VAL A 79 -18.03 -0.36 -1.09
N ASP A 80 -19.04 0.51 -1.09
CA ASP A 80 -20.44 0.13 -0.87
C ASP A 80 -21.03 -0.64 -2.05
N LYS A 81 -20.71 -0.23 -3.29
CA LYS A 81 -21.23 -0.87 -4.51
C LYS A 81 -20.52 -2.17 -4.86
N TYR A 82 -19.22 -2.30 -4.54
CA TYR A 82 -18.40 -3.42 -5.01
C TYR A 82 -17.56 -4.09 -3.90
N PRO A 83 -18.11 -4.40 -2.71
CA PRO A 83 -17.33 -4.84 -1.54
C PRO A 83 -16.58 -6.16 -1.76
N LYS A 84 -17.10 -7.03 -2.64
CA LYS A 84 -16.52 -8.36 -2.93
C LYS A 84 -15.44 -8.33 -4.02
N THR A 85 -15.26 -7.19 -4.70
CA THR A 85 -14.26 -7.05 -5.77
C THR A 85 -12.92 -6.61 -5.20
N SER A 86 -11.82 -6.90 -5.91
CA SER A 86 -10.49 -6.44 -5.51
C SER A 86 -10.39 -4.90 -5.47
N ALA A 87 -11.10 -4.21 -6.38
CA ALA A 87 -11.13 -2.76 -6.42
C ALA A 87 -11.87 -2.16 -5.22
N GLY A 88 -13.03 -2.72 -4.84
CA GLY A 88 -13.73 -2.31 -3.62
C GLY A 88 -12.91 -2.55 -2.35
N GLN A 89 -12.18 -3.66 -2.28
CA GLN A 89 -11.30 -3.94 -1.14
C GLN A 89 -10.11 -2.97 -1.07
N LEU A 90 -9.51 -2.65 -2.22
CA LEU A 90 -8.44 -1.65 -2.28
C LEU A 90 -8.95 -0.25 -1.95
N ALA A 91 -10.17 0.11 -2.39
CA ALA A 91 -10.85 1.34 -2.00
C ALA A 91 -11.04 1.40 -0.48
N ALA A 92 -11.51 0.31 0.13
CA ALA A 92 -11.72 0.22 1.58
C ALA A 92 -10.41 0.41 2.36
N VAL A 93 -9.34 -0.27 1.96
CA VAL A 93 -8.01 -0.10 2.59
C VAL A 93 -7.48 1.32 2.40
N THR A 94 -7.66 1.92 1.22
CA THR A 94 -7.19 3.28 0.95
C THR A 94 -7.95 4.32 1.77
N LEU A 95 -9.27 4.16 1.88
CA LEU A 95 -10.11 5.01 2.70
C LEU A 95 -9.83 4.81 4.20
N ALA A 96 -9.56 3.57 4.63
CA ALA A 96 -9.12 3.28 5.98
C ALA A 96 -7.77 3.94 6.31
N ASP A 97 -6.80 3.88 5.38
CA ASP A 97 -5.50 4.54 5.53
C ASP A 97 -5.66 6.07 5.67
N TYR A 98 -6.59 6.68 4.94
CA TYR A 98 -6.94 8.09 5.10
C TYR A 98 -7.47 8.39 6.51
N TYR A 99 -8.48 7.64 6.96
CA TYR A 99 -9.06 7.85 8.29
C TYR A 99 -8.07 7.55 9.42
N LEU A 100 -7.17 6.59 9.22
CA LEU A 100 -6.07 6.33 10.14
C LEU A 100 -5.14 7.55 10.22
N ALA A 101 -4.76 8.15 9.09
CA ALA A 101 -3.91 9.33 9.07
C ALA A 101 -4.57 10.53 9.78
N VAL A 102 -5.85 10.79 9.49
CA VAL A 102 -6.63 11.85 10.17
C VAL A 102 -6.74 11.58 11.67
N GLY A 103 -7.05 10.33 12.05
CA GLY A 103 -7.15 9.93 13.45
C GLY A 103 -5.83 10.07 14.20
N CYS A 104 -4.71 9.73 13.56
CA CYS A 104 -3.37 9.93 14.12
C CYS A 104 -3.05 11.41 14.33
N ALA A 105 -3.40 12.27 13.36
CA ALA A 105 -3.16 13.71 13.47
C ALA A 105 -4.00 14.35 14.58
N ALA A 106 -5.22 13.86 14.81
CA ALA A 106 -6.14 14.41 15.80
C ALA A 106 -5.86 13.93 17.24
N VAL A 107 -5.07 12.87 17.45
CA VAL A 107 -4.98 12.18 18.76
C VAL A 107 -4.54 13.07 19.93
N LEU A 108 -3.78 14.14 19.65
CA LEU A 108 -3.28 15.08 20.66
C LEU A 108 -4.07 16.40 20.73
N ASP A 109 -4.95 16.66 19.77
CA ASP A 109 -5.69 17.93 19.64
C ASP A 109 -7.19 17.75 19.87
N ASP A 110 -7.79 16.71 19.29
CA ASP A 110 -9.22 16.42 19.39
C ASP A 110 -9.42 14.90 19.49
N ARG A 111 -9.58 14.44 20.73
CA ARG A 111 -9.74 13.02 21.04
C ARG A 111 -11.05 12.44 20.51
N ALA A 112 -12.11 13.24 20.44
CA ALA A 112 -13.39 12.78 19.91
C ALA A 112 -13.29 12.54 18.40
N MET A 113 -12.70 13.49 17.68
CA MET A 113 -12.41 13.36 16.26
C MET A 113 -11.44 12.20 15.98
N ALA A 114 -10.40 12.03 16.79
CA ALA A 114 -9.47 10.92 16.67
C ALA A 114 -10.20 9.57 16.81
N ASN A 115 -10.97 9.39 17.86
CA ASN A 115 -11.72 8.15 18.11
C ASN A 115 -12.73 7.85 17.00
N GLN A 116 -13.44 8.87 16.49
CA GLN A 116 -14.38 8.69 15.40
C GLN A 116 -13.70 8.20 14.12
N ASN A 117 -12.59 8.84 13.72
CA ASN A 117 -11.87 8.47 12.50
C ASN A 117 -11.15 7.13 12.64
N LEU A 118 -10.55 6.84 13.80
CA LEU A 118 -9.94 5.53 14.07
C LEU A 118 -10.99 4.41 14.08
N GLY A 119 -12.21 4.66 14.57
CA GLY A 119 -13.34 3.75 14.45
C GLY A 119 -13.66 3.42 12.99
N LYS A 120 -13.83 4.44 12.14
CA LYS A 120 -14.06 4.26 10.69
C LYS A 120 -12.93 3.47 10.03
N ALA A 121 -11.67 3.76 10.35
CA ALA A 121 -10.53 3.03 9.82
C ALA A 121 -10.59 1.54 10.20
N ILE A 122 -10.88 1.22 11.46
CA ILE A 122 -11.02 -0.15 11.95
C ILE A 122 -12.12 -0.90 11.20
N ASP A 123 -13.28 -0.28 11.02
CA ASP A 123 -14.42 -0.92 10.35
C ASP A 123 -14.11 -1.20 8.87
N LEU A 124 -13.50 -0.25 8.17
CA LEU A 124 -13.10 -0.41 6.76
C LEU A 124 -12.00 -1.47 6.57
N TYR A 125 -11.00 -1.54 7.46
CA TYR A 125 -10.00 -2.60 7.37
C TYR A 125 -10.61 -3.98 7.61
N LYS A 126 -11.56 -4.11 8.55
CA LYS A 126 -12.29 -5.36 8.79
C LYS A 126 -13.10 -5.76 7.56
N GLN A 127 -13.87 -4.82 7.01
CA GLN A 127 -14.64 -5.03 5.77
C GLN A 127 -13.75 -5.48 4.62
N ALA A 128 -12.57 -4.88 4.45
CA ALA A 128 -11.62 -5.32 3.43
C ALA A 128 -11.16 -6.77 3.69
N LEU A 129 -10.86 -7.13 4.94
CA LEU A 129 -10.38 -8.47 5.32
C LEU A 129 -11.43 -9.57 5.17
N GLU A 130 -12.72 -9.26 5.26
CA GLU A 130 -13.81 -10.24 5.07
C GLU A 130 -13.82 -10.86 3.67
N HIS A 131 -13.43 -10.09 2.66
CA HIS A 131 -13.52 -10.51 1.26
C HIS A 131 -12.16 -10.58 0.55
N ALA A 132 -11.11 -9.96 1.12
CA ALA A 132 -9.77 -9.97 0.53
C ALA A 132 -9.19 -11.38 0.44
N ARG A 133 -8.88 -11.78 -0.79
CA ARG A 133 -8.16 -13.04 -1.10
C ARG A 133 -6.69 -12.81 -1.42
N ALA A 134 -6.35 -11.63 -1.92
CA ALA A 134 -4.97 -11.29 -2.30
C ALA A 134 -4.07 -11.18 -1.05
N PRO A 135 -2.94 -11.91 -0.97
CA PRO A 135 -2.07 -11.90 0.20
C PRO A 135 -1.57 -10.51 0.58
N LEU A 136 -1.11 -9.71 -0.39
CA LEU A 136 -0.60 -8.36 -0.16
C LEU A 136 -1.67 -7.42 0.45
N LEU A 137 -2.92 -7.54 -0.02
CA LEU A 137 -4.01 -6.70 0.46
C LEU A 137 -4.43 -7.09 1.88
N ARG A 138 -4.46 -8.40 2.17
CA ARG A 138 -4.70 -8.90 3.53
C ARG A 138 -3.60 -8.45 4.48
N GLU A 139 -2.34 -8.56 4.07
CA GLU A 139 -1.20 -8.11 4.87
C GLU A 139 -1.31 -6.60 5.18
N ARG A 140 -1.52 -5.76 4.16
CA ARG A 140 -1.69 -4.30 4.32
C ARG A 140 -2.84 -3.97 5.26
N ALA A 141 -4.00 -4.61 5.08
CA ALA A 141 -5.18 -4.36 5.90
C ALA A 141 -4.98 -4.82 7.35
N THR A 142 -4.37 -5.99 7.58
CA THR A 142 -4.05 -6.47 8.94
C THR A 142 -3.05 -5.54 9.64
N PHE A 143 -2.01 -5.09 8.93
CA PHE A 143 -1.04 -4.14 9.47
C PHE A 143 -1.67 -2.76 9.77
N GLY A 144 -2.48 -2.23 8.86
CA GLY A 144 -3.21 -0.97 9.05
C GLY A 144 -4.19 -1.05 10.22
N LEU A 145 -4.90 -2.17 10.36
CA LEU A 145 -5.80 -2.43 11.49
C LEU A 145 -5.03 -2.45 12.82
N ALA A 146 -3.86 -3.08 12.87
CA ALA A 146 -2.99 -3.07 14.05
C ALA A 146 -2.60 -1.64 14.45
N ARG A 147 -2.21 -0.82 13.46
CA ARG A 147 -1.89 0.60 13.69
C ARG A 147 -3.08 1.40 14.19
N ALA A 148 -4.28 1.15 13.68
CA ALA A 148 -5.49 1.84 14.14
C ALA A 148 -5.81 1.52 15.61
N TYR A 149 -5.68 0.25 16.00
CA TYR A 149 -5.82 -0.16 17.40
C TYR A 149 -4.70 0.42 18.29
N GLU A 150 -3.46 0.43 17.82
CA GLU A 150 -2.33 1.02 18.52
C GLU A 150 -2.57 2.51 18.80
N THR A 151 -2.96 3.29 17.78
CA THR A 151 -3.26 4.73 17.94
C THR A 151 -4.43 4.97 18.88
N ARG A 152 -5.43 4.06 18.91
CA ARG A 152 -6.57 4.15 19.84
C ARG A 152 -6.19 3.78 21.29
N GLY A 153 -4.98 3.28 21.53
CA GLY A 153 -4.50 2.81 22.84
C GLY A 153 -4.88 1.36 23.16
N GLU A 154 -5.46 0.63 22.21
CA GLU A 154 -5.83 -0.78 22.35
C GLU A 154 -4.66 -1.70 22.03
N LEU A 155 -3.66 -1.67 22.92
CA LEU A 155 -2.36 -2.31 22.68
C LEU A 155 -2.44 -3.85 22.59
N ALA A 156 -3.38 -4.49 23.29
CA ALA A 156 -3.53 -5.94 23.24
C ALA A 156 -3.99 -6.40 21.84
N GLN A 157 -4.99 -5.72 21.27
CA GLN A 157 -5.49 -5.97 19.92
C GLN A 157 -4.40 -5.68 18.89
N ALA A 158 -3.69 -4.56 19.03
CA ALA A 158 -2.59 -4.19 18.13
C ALA A 158 -1.47 -5.24 18.14
N THR A 159 -1.06 -5.70 19.33
CA THR A 159 -0.03 -6.73 19.51
C THR A 159 -0.41 -8.01 18.77
N SER A 160 -1.64 -8.52 19.00
CA SER A 160 -2.13 -9.74 18.35
C SER A 160 -2.14 -9.62 16.82
N LEU A 161 -2.52 -8.45 16.29
CA LEU A 161 -2.53 -8.23 14.85
C LEU A 161 -1.13 -8.10 14.25
N TYR A 162 -0.17 -7.49 14.95
CA TYR A 162 1.22 -7.46 14.50
C TYR A 162 1.84 -8.85 14.50
N GLU A 163 1.59 -9.66 15.52
CA GLU A 163 2.00 -11.07 15.55
C GLU A 163 1.39 -11.84 14.37
N GLN A 164 0.11 -11.63 14.09
CA GLN A 164 -0.56 -12.24 12.94
C GLN A 164 0.09 -11.86 11.60
N VAL A 165 0.58 -10.62 11.45
CA VAL A 165 1.32 -10.21 10.24
C VAL A 165 2.61 -11.02 10.10
N LEU A 166 3.36 -11.19 11.19
CA LEU A 166 4.63 -11.92 11.19
C LEU A 166 4.43 -13.42 10.97
N GLU A 167 3.35 -13.99 11.49
CA GLU A 167 3.02 -15.40 11.33
C GLU A 167 2.56 -15.72 9.90
N ARG A 168 1.64 -14.93 9.35
CA ARG A 168 1.01 -15.21 8.05
C ARG A 168 1.84 -14.71 6.87
N TRP A 169 2.60 -13.64 7.06
CA TRP A 169 3.42 -13.01 6.02
C TRP A 169 4.83 -12.70 6.52
N PRO A 170 5.63 -13.71 6.91
CA PRO A 170 6.95 -13.51 7.50
C PRO A 170 7.96 -12.79 6.58
N LYS A 171 7.75 -12.85 5.26
CA LYS A 171 8.55 -12.15 4.23
C LYS A 171 7.72 -11.11 3.47
N GLY A 172 6.58 -10.71 4.03
CA GLY A 172 5.69 -9.74 3.41
C GLY A 172 6.22 -8.31 3.49
N ALA A 173 5.57 -7.39 2.77
CA ALA A 173 6.02 -6.00 2.65
C ALA A 173 5.99 -5.23 3.99
N TYR A 174 5.13 -5.65 4.92
CA TYR A 174 4.92 -5.01 6.21
C TYR A 174 5.53 -5.79 7.38
N SER A 175 6.05 -6.99 7.14
CA SER A 175 6.67 -7.85 8.16
C SER A 175 7.76 -7.13 8.99
N ALA A 176 8.71 -6.48 8.33
CA ALA A 176 9.77 -5.74 9.01
C ALA A 176 9.21 -4.61 9.89
N LEU A 177 8.24 -3.84 9.38
CA LEU A 177 7.59 -2.77 10.11
C LEU A 177 6.79 -3.29 11.31
N ALA A 178 6.04 -4.38 11.14
CA ALA A 178 5.29 -5.04 12.20
C ALA A 178 6.23 -5.53 13.32
N SER A 179 7.39 -6.10 12.96
CA SER A 179 8.39 -6.57 13.95
C SER A 179 8.98 -5.43 14.79
N VAL A 180 9.19 -4.26 14.18
CA VAL A 180 9.66 -3.07 14.89
C VAL A 180 8.58 -2.58 15.85
N ARG A 181 7.34 -2.43 15.37
CA ARG A 181 6.21 -1.96 16.18
C ARG A 181 5.92 -2.88 17.35
N LEU A 182 5.94 -4.20 17.13
CA LEU A 182 5.72 -5.19 18.18
C LEU A 182 6.78 -5.08 19.29
N ARG A 183 8.07 -4.92 18.91
CA ARG A 183 9.14 -4.68 19.88
C ARG A 183 8.97 -3.37 20.63
N ASP A 184 8.52 -2.32 19.96
CA ASP A 184 8.34 -1.01 20.57
C ASP A 184 7.20 -1.00 21.59
N ILE A 185 6.06 -1.65 21.30
CA ILE A 185 4.91 -1.79 22.22
C ILE A 185 5.28 -2.60 23.47
N GLN A 186 6.24 -3.52 23.36
CA GLN A 186 6.73 -4.30 24.51
C GLN A 186 7.62 -3.49 25.45
N ARG A 187 8.18 -2.36 25.01
CA ARG A 187 9.03 -1.51 25.87
C ARG A 187 8.19 -0.84 26.94
N ARG A 188 8.74 -0.81 28.16
CA ARG A 188 8.12 -0.13 29.31
C ARG A 188 7.80 1.34 29.01
N SER A 189 8.76 2.08 28.43
CA SER A 189 8.59 3.50 28.09
C SER A 189 7.42 3.76 27.12
N THR A 190 7.18 2.84 26.19
CA THR A 190 6.09 2.96 25.22
C THR A 190 4.75 2.73 25.89
N ARG A 191 4.65 1.72 26.76
CA ARG A 191 3.42 1.48 27.55
C ARG A 191 3.10 2.68 28.43
N GLU A 192 4.10 3.22 29.12
CA GLU A 192 3.96 4.44 29.93
C GLU A 192 3.54 5.67 29.08
N PHE A 193 3.96 5.74 27.81
CA PHE A 193 3.47 6.76 26.89
C PHE A 193 1.97 6.57 26.59
N TYR A 194 1.53 5.36 26.24
CA TYR A 194 0.13 5.08 25.95
C TYR A 194 -0.77 5.25 27.19
N ASP A 195 -0.29 4.89 28.38
CA ASP A 195 -1.01 5.13 29.63
C ASP A 195 -1.22 6.63 29.86
N ARG A 196 -0.18 7.45 29.64
CA ARG A 196 -0.29 8.90 29.71
C ARG A 196 -1.22 9.46 28.63
N LEU A 197 -1.11 8.99 27.39
CA LEU A 197 -1.99 9.38 26.29
C LEU A 197 -3.45 9.04 26.61
N ALA A 198 -3.70 7.90 27.26
CA ALA A 198 -5.04 7.50 27.68
C ALA A 198 -5.62 8.44 28.74
N SER A 199 -4.80 9.00 29.62
CA SER A 199 -5.21 10.02 30.61
C SER A 199 -5.18 11.46 30.10
N TYR A 200 -4.63 11.70 28.90
CA TYR A 200 -4.46 13.04 28.36
C TYR A 200 -5.79 13.60 27.84
N GLU A 201 -6.13 14.80 28.29
CA GLU A 201 -7.24 15.59 27.78
C GLU A 201 -6.67 16.79 27.01
N PRO A 202 -6.95 16.90 25.69
CA PRO A 202 -6.49 18.04 24.92
C PRO A 202 -7.16 19.30 25.45
N LYS A 203 -6.35 20.28 25.87
CA LYS A 203 -6.86 21.62 26.17
C LYS A 203 -7.31 22.21 24.85
N GLY A 204 -8.59 22.59 24.75
CA GLY A 204 -9.10 23.28 23.58
C GLY A 204 -8.20 24.47 23.25
N ARG A 205 -7.89 24.68 21.97
CA ARG A 205 -7.17 25.87 21.50
C ARG A 205 -8.07 27.10 21.67
N PHE A 206 -8.31 27.51 22.91
CA PHE A 206 -8.75 28.85 23.20
C PHE A 206 -7.49 29.72 23.04
N ILE A 207 -7.43 30.50 21.97
CA ILE A 207 -6.51 31.62 21.95
C ILE A 207 -7.13 32.65 22.90
N GLU A 208 -6.77 32.54 24.17
CA GLU A 208 -7.06 33.55 25.18
C GLU A 208 -6.36 34.84 24.72
N GLY A 209 -7.13 35.78 24.16
CA GLY A 209 -6.61 37.00 23.51
C GLY A 209 -6.84 37.11 22.00
N ALA A 210 -7.49 36.14 21.34
CA ALA A 210 -8.12 36.40 20.05
C ALA A 210 -9.35 37.28 20.32
N GLY A 211 -9.11 38.58 20.40
CA GLY A 211 -10.13 39.57 20.61
C GLY A 211 -11.27 39.41 19.59
N LEU A 212 -12.45 39.92 19.95
CA LEU A 212 -13.57 40.01 19.01
C LEU A 212 -13.10 40.71 17.72
N PRO A 213 -13.79 40.59 16.57
CA PRO A 213 -13.43 41.35 15.36
C PRO A 213 -13.32 42.87 15.57
N THR A 214 -13.86 43.37 16.70
CA THR A 214 -13.80 44.76 17.17
C THR A 214 -12.63 45.07 18.10
N ASP A 215 -11.96 44.07 18.66
CA ASP A 215 -10.79 44.24 19.51
C ASP A 215 -9.56 44.43 18.65
N LYS A 216 -8.98 45.63 18.74
CA LYS A 216 -7.69 45.90 18.10
C LYS A 216 -6.63 45.12 18.87
N PRO A 217 -5.77 44.34 18.19
CA PRO A 217 -4.64 43.69 18.85
C PRO A 217 -3.81 44.78 19.55
N THR A 218 -3.65 44.64 20.87
CA THR A 218 -2.85 45.57 21.65
C THR A 218 -1.39 45.24 21.40
N PHE A 219 -0.78 45.96 20.46
CA PHE A 219 0.66 45.88 20.25
C PHE A 219 1.34 46.74 21.32
N ASP A 220 1.96 46.10 22.31
CA ASP A 220 2.83 46.78 23.25
C ASP A 220 4.27 46.78 22.69
N PRO A 221 4.82 47.93 22.26
CA PRO A 221 6.18 48.01 21.73
C PRO A 221 7.26 47.62 22.76
N ASN A 222 6.94 47.63 24.07
CA ASN A 222 7.86 47.20 25.12
C ASN A 222 7.80 45.68 25.40
N SER A 223 6.85 44.97 24.79
CA SER A 223 6.73 43.51 24.88
C SER A 223 7.65 42.76 23.90
N LEU A 224 8.33 43.50 23.01
CA LEU A 224 9.36 42.95 22.15
C LEU A 224 10.58 42.58 23.00
N ARG A 225 10.82 41.28 23.17
CA ARG A 225 12.12 40.80 23.69
C ARG A 225 13.21 41.25 22.73
N GLU A 226 14.11 42.11 23.19
CA GLU A 226 15.31 42.55 22.46
C GLU A 226 16.22 41.38 22.07
N ASP A 227 16.09 40.23 22.74
CA ASP A 227 16.89 39.03 22.48
C ASP A 227 16.29 38.06 21.45
N SER A 228 15.35 38.52 20.62
CA SER A 228 14.88 37.73 19.49
C SER A 228 16.00 37.67 18.44
N PRO A 229 16.43 36.49 17.96
CA PRO A 229 17.46 36.43 16.93
C PRO A 229 16.93 37.16 15.70
N VAL A 230 17.54 38.31 15.40
CA VAL A 230 17.30 39.05 14.18
C VAL A 230 17.63 38.11 13.03
N PHE A 231 16.61 37.67 12.29
CA PHE A 231 16.81 37.04 11.00
C PHE A 231 17.37 38.12 10.06
N THR A 232 18.67 38.34 10.10
CA THR A 232 19.39 39.06 9.05
C THR A 232 19.48 38.12 7.85
N THR A 233 18.44 38.10 7.02
CA THR A 233 18.59 37.66 5.63
C THR A 233 19.39 38.74 4.89
N PRO A 234 20.61 38.46 4.41
CA PRO A 234 21.33 39.41 3.58
C PRO A 234 20.61 39.53 2.24
N GLY A 235 20.09 40.71 1.91
CA GLY A 235 19.70 41.05 0.53
C GLY A 235 18.29 41.57 0.27
N SER A 236 17.44 41.78 1.28
CA SER A 236 16.07 42.25 1.04
C SER A 236 15.87 43.72 1.44
N LYS A 237 16.30 44.64 0.57
CA LYS A 237 15.81 46.03 0.63
C LYS A 237 14.35 46.05 0.15
N LEU A 238 13.42 45.93 1.09
CA LEU A 238 12.01 46.32 0.87
C LEU A 238 11.94 47.85 0.92
N LEU A 239 12.01 48.49 -0.24
CA LEU A 239 11.61 49.90 -0.37
C LEU A 239 10.10 50.00 -0.12
N LEU A 240 9.71 50.74 0.92
CA LEU A 240 8.34 51.20 1.06
C LEU A 240 8.09 52.37 0.08
N PRO A 241 6.96 52.38 -0.66
CA PRO A 241 6.60 53.48 -1.54
C PRO A 241 6.18 54.71 -0.71
N GLY A 242 6.90 55.83 -0.91
CA GLY A 242 6.55 57.14 -0.36
C GLY A 242 5.37 57.76 -1.10
N LYS A 243 4.53 58.49 -0.35
CA LYS A 243 3.40 59.29 -0.83
C LYS A 243 3.81 60.23 -1.97
N GLU A 244 2.97 60.26 -3.01
CA GLU A 244 3.05 61.21 -4.12
C GLU A 244 2.73 62.65 -3.68
N GLN A 245 3.43 63.62 -4.29
CA GLN A 245 2.85 64.86 -4.82
C GLN A 245 3.74 65.38 -5.97
N PRO A 246 3.21 66.21 -6.89
CA PRO A 246 3.16 65.89 -8.31
C PRO A 246 3.98 66.86 -9.18
N GLY A 247 4.39 66.41 -10.37
CA GLY A 247 4.84 67.31 -11.43
C GLY A 247 5.85 66.69 -12.40
N ASP A 248 5.45 66.70 -13.67
CA ASP A 248 6.26 66.64 -14.89
C ASP A 248 6.77 65.29 -15.45
N VAL A 249 5.90 64.75 -16.31
CA VAL A 249 6.07 64.31 -17.72
C VAL A 249 7.35 63.65 -18.24
N ALA A 250 7.07 62.59 -19.02
CA ALA A 250 7.78 62.06 -20.21
C ALA A 250 9.12 61.34 -19.94
N GLU A 251 9.52 60.25 -20.59
CA GLU A 251 9.17 59.54 -21.83
C GLU A 251 9.76 58.12 -21.65
N GLY A 252 9.04 57.04 -21.94
CA GLY A 252 9.30 56.23 -23.13
C GLY A 252 10.63 55.46 -23.16
N GLN A 253 10.64 54.15 -22.84
CA GLN A 253 10.96 53.08 -23.83
C GLN A 253 11.05 51.67 -23.23
N LYS A 254 10.68 50.72 -24.10
CA LYS A 254 10.55 49.27 -23.98
C LYS A 254 11.91 48.54 -23.83
N PRO A 255 11.90 47.23 -23.50
CA PRO A 255 13.02 46.47 -22.97
C PRO A 255 13.81 45.70 -24.03
N SER A 256 15.04 45.34 -23.67
CA SER A 256 15.84 44.33 -24.38
C SER A 256 16.39 43.30 -23.38
N LYS A 257 16.01 42.04 -23.57
CA LYS A 257 16.72 40.84 -23.09
C LYS A 257 17.90 40.54 -24.06
N PRO A 258 18.64 39.43 -23.89
CA PRO A 258 19.46 39.00 -22.75
C PRO A 258 20.87 38.61 -23.23
N ASP A 259 21.86 38.43 -22.35
CA ASP A 259 23.02 37.61 -22.70
C ASP A 259 23.64 36.94 -21.48
N VAL A 260 23.91 35.64 -21.64
CA VAL A 260 24.77 34.77 -20.83
C VAL A 260 25.97 34.53 -21.76
N PRO A 261 27.26 34.49 -21.33
CA PRO A 261 27.77 33.21 -20.83
C PRO A 261 29.04 33.20 -19.94
N THR A 262 29.22 32.02 -19.32
CA THR A 262 30.46 31.25 -19.08
C THR A 262 31.51 31.64 -18.03
N THR A 263 31.64 30.71 -17.05
CA THR A 263 32.83 29.98 -16.55
C THR A 263 34.11 30.71 -16.15
N GLY A 264 34.56 30.41 -14.92
CA GLY A 264 35.95 30.58 -14.47
C GLY A 264 36.19 29.95 -13.10
N THR A 265 36.93 28.83 -13.11
CA THR A 265 37.48 28.02 -12.01
C THR A 265 38.33 28.77 -10.97
N GLY A 266 38.35 28.30 -9.72
CA GLY A 266 39.32 28.74 -8.71
C GLY A 266 39.21 28.04 -7.34
N THR A 267 40.10 27.09 -7.12
CA THR A 267 40.37 26.18 -5.98
C THR A 267 40.56 26.85 -4.60
N GLY A 268 40.15 26.18 -3.51
CA GLY A 268 40.63 26.48 -2.15
C GLY A 268 39.90 25.70 -1.04
N ALA A 269 40.65 24.85 -0.33
CA ALA A 269 40.18 23.82 0.59
C ALA A 269 39.70 24.30 1.98
N GLY A 270 38.87 23.48 2.63
CA GLY A 270 38.94 23.31 4.09
C GLY A 270 37.61 23.30 4.85
N THR A 271 37.29 22.12 5.41
CA THR A 271 36.54 21.87 6.66
C THR A 271 35.02 22.04 6.72
N GLY A 272 34.33 20.89 6.73
CA GLY A 272 33.36 20.54 7.78
C GLY A 272 31.90 20.94 7.55
N SER A 273 31.11 20.05 6.94
CA SER A 273 29.71 19.74 7.27
C SER A 273 29.16 18.75 6.22
N GLU A 274 28.97 17.49 6.60
CA GLU A 274 28.39 16.47 5.73
C GLU A 274 26.87 16.70 5.62
N GLN A 275 26.45 17.38 4.54
CA GLN A 275 25.07 17.37 4.07
C GLN A 275 24.82 16.07 3.28
N PRO A 276 23.66 15.40 3.44
CA PRO A 276 23.34 14.23 2.63
C PRO A 276 23.10 14.65 1.17
N LEU A 277 23.71 13.92 0.24
CA LEU A 277 23.62 14.13 -1.20
C LEU A 277 22.16 13.99 -1.72
N PRO A 278 21.78 14.72 -2.79
CA PRO A 278 20.48 14.57 -3.42
C PRO A 278 20.33 13.19 -4.06
N VAL A 279 19.23 12.50 -3.74
CA VAL A 279 18.88 11.20 -4.31
C VAL A 279 18.49 11.39 -5.78
N ASP A 280 19.28 10.81 -6.69
CA ASP A 280 18.94 10.73 -8.11
C ASP A 280 17.85 9.66 -8.33
N LEU A 281 16.63 10.12 -8.61
CA LEU A 281 15.43 9.29 -8.81
C LEU A 281 15.43 8.52 -10.16
N SER A 282 16.49 8.65 -10.96
CA SER A 282 16.56 8.06 -12.29
C SER A 282 17.14 6.64 -12.32
N ARG A 283 17.58 6.09 -11.17
CA ARG A 283 18.18 4.74 -11.06
C ARG A 283 17.25 3.74 -10.34
N PRO A 284 17.13 2.49 -10.82
CA PRO A 284 16.35 1.46 -10.14
C PRO A 284 16.95 1.10 -8.77
N LEU A 285 16.08 0.91 -7.76
CA LEU A 285 16.41 0.77 -6.34
C LEU A 285 17.34 -0.39 -5.94
N GLY A 286 17.76 -1.25 -6.88
CA GLY A 286 18.55 -2.45 -6.59
C GLY A 286 20.05 -2.22 -6.39
N GLU A 287 20.58 -1.04 -6.75
CA GLU A 287 22.04 -0.85 -6.89
C GLU A 287 22.65 0.17 -5.93
N GLN A 288 21.88 0.66 -4.94
CA GLN A 288 22.34 1.62 -3.93
C GLN A 288 22.69 0.96 -2.58
N VAL A 289 23.23 -0.26 -2.59
CA VAL A 289 23.78 -0.89 -1.39
C VAL A 289 25.30 -0.98 -1.55
N PRO A 290 26.11 -0.46 -0.61
CA PRO A 290 27.55 -0.67 -0.63
C PRO A 290 27.87 -2.16 -0.57
N LYS A 291 28.70 -2.62 -1.51
CA LYS A 291 29.26 -3.96 -1.54
C LYS A 291 30.14 -4.17 -0.30
N LEU A 292 29.68 -5.00 0.64
CA LEU A 292 30.50 -5.48 1.75
C LEU A 292 31.54 -6.47 1.19
N GLU A 293 32.79 -6.02 1.07
CA GLU A 293 33.95 -6.89 0.90
C GLU A 293 34.20 -7.66 2.20
N GLY A 294 34.28 -8.99 2.08
CA GLY A 294 34.46 -9.90 3.19
C GLY A 294 34.29 -11.35 2.77
N GLU A 295 35.09 -11.80 1.79
CA GLU A 295 35.34 -13.22 1.57
C GLU A 295 35.93 -13.84 2.86
N THR A 296 35.31 -14.89 3.40
CA THR A 296 36.07 -16.07 3.87
C THR A 296 35.22 -17.34 3.84
N LYS A 297 35.52 -18.19 2.84
CA LYS A 297 35.52 -19.66 2.80
C LYS A 297 34.27 -20.47 3.21
N GLN A 298 33.65 -20.99 2.16
CA GLN A 298 32.89 -22.24 2.08
C GLN A 298 33.68 -23.44 2.63
N PRO A 299 33.00 -24.49 3.12
CA PRO A 299 33.42 -25.84 2.77
C PRO A 299 32.30 -26.65 2.10
N GLU A 300 32.65 -27.11 0.90
CA GLU A 300 32.25 -28.33 0.20
C GLU A 300 31.07 -29.16 0.74
N GLN A 301 30.06 -29.27 -0.13
CA GLN A 301 29.08 -30.35 -0.12
C GLN A 301 29.75 -31.68 -0.54
N LYS A 302 29.49 -32.74 0.22
CA LYS A 302 29.77 -34.13 -0.16
C LYS A 302 28.44 -34.85 -0.45
N PRO A 303 28.32 -35.63 -1.56
CA PRO A 303 27.06 -36.19 -2.04
C PRO A 303 26.55 -37.38 -1.18
N PRO A 304 25.25 -37.74 -1.27
CA PRO A 304 24.65 -38.76 -0.41
C PRO A 304 25.01 -40.18 -0.89
N ALA A 305 25.53 -41.00 0.03
CA ALA A 305 25.76 -42.42 -0.19
C ALA A 305 24.48 -43.23 0.15
N SER A 306 23.93 -43.85 -0.89
CA SER A 306 23.37 -45.21 -0.98
C SER A 306 22.96 -45.95 0.31
N LYS A 307 21.71 -46.45 0.26
CA LYS A 307 21.13 -47.55 1.05
C LYS A 307 22.07 -48.75 1.21
N PRO A 308 21.80 -49.59 2.23
CA PRO A 308 21.69 -51.01 1.96
C PRO A 308 20.36 -51.60 2.47
N ASP A 309 19.78 -52.46 1.64
CA ASP A 309 18.87 -53.53 2.03
C ASP A 309 19.56 -54.48 3.02
N ALA A 310 18.83 -54.97 4.03
CA ALA A 310 18.79 -56.40 4.38
C ALA A 310 17.84 -56.67 5.56
N ALA A 311 16.91 -57.59 5.27
CA ALA A 311 16.07 -58.40 6.13
C ALA A 311 16.59 -58.76 7.53
N SER A 312 15.68 -58.88 8.52
CA SER A 312 15.36 -60.16 9.20
C SER A 312 14.38 -59.97 10.38
N GLU A 313 13.11 -60.36 10.18
CA GLU A 313 12.37 -61.13 11.20
C GLU A 313 12.90 -62.57 11.18
N PRO A 314 13.02 -63.29 12.32
CA PRO A 314 11.88 -64.08 12.81
C PRO A 314 11.81 -64.36 14.34
N GLY A 315 10.59 -64.68 14.81
CA GLY A 315 10.30 -65.64 15.90
C GLY A 315 10.35 -65.12 17.36
N LYS A 316 9.21 -64.95 18.05
CA LYS A 316 8.47 -65.91 18.93
C LYS A 316 9.17 -66.29 20.24
N PRO A 317 8.46 -66.53 21.37
CA PRO A 317 7.37 -67.51 21.49
C PRO A 317 5.96 -66.96 21.71
#